data_AF-A0A2N2QU33-F1
#
_entry.id   AF-A0A2N2QU33-F1
#
_cell.length_a   1.000
_cell.length_b   1.000
_cell.length_c   1.000
_cell.angle_alpha   90.00
_cell.angle_beta   90.00
_cell.angle_gamma   90.00
#
_symmetry.space_group_name_H-M   'P 1'
#
loop_
_entity.id
_entity.type
_entity.pdbx_description
1 polymer ?
#
loop_
_entity_poly.entity_id
_entity_poly.type
_entity_poly.pdbx_seq_one_letter_code
_entity_poly.pdbx_strand_id
1 'polypeptide(L)'
;MPATTFDHQGQTIAPGDSVRILAITPDPDLDEDDLDMFMDMVGSICEVERIDADGTAWVAVWWNGFQGAVLTMVGLHPGQMDKMAA
;
A
#
# COMPACT_ATOMS: atom_id res chain seq x y z
N MET A 1 -9.26 -19.80 2.24
CA MET A 1 -9.52 -18.99 1.02
C MET A 1 -8.61 -17.77 1.13
N PRO A 2 -7.87 -17.38 0.09
CA PRO A 2 -7.15 -16.12 0.13
C PRO A 2 -8.18 -15.00 0.32
N ALA A 3 -7.92 -14.09 1.27
CA ALA A 3 -8.75 -12.91 1.41
C ALA A 3 -8.59 -12.04 0.15
N THR A 4 -9.69 -11.55 -0.39
CA THR A 4 -9.74 -10.62 -1.52
C THR A 4 -10.40 -9.34 -1.05
N THR A 5 -10.00 -8.21 -1.63
CA THR A 5 -10.59 -6.91 -1.35
C THR A 5 -10.95 -6.21 -2.68
N PHE A 6 -11.37 -4.96 -2.63
CA PHE A 6 -11.67 -4.17 -3.81
C PHE A 6 -10.75 -2.96 -3.92
N ASP A 7 -10.52 -2.49 -5.13
CA ASP A 7 -9.88 -1.21 -5.39
C ASP A 7 -10.92 -0.06 -5.34
N HIS A 8 -10.47 1.17 -5.52
CA HIS A 8 -11.31 2.36 -5.50
C HIS A 8 -12.38 2.34 -6.62
N GLN A 9 -12.18 1.57 -7.68
CA GLN A 9 -13.09 1.38 -8.81
C GLN A 9 -14.00 0.13 -8.66
N GLY A 10 -13.88 -0.61 -7.57
CA GLY A 10 -14.64 -1.85 -7.31
C GLY A 10 -14.07 -3.11 -7.98
N GLN A 11 -12.86 -3.05 -8.53
CA GLN A 11 -12.16 -4.23 -9.06
C GLN A 11 -11.63 -5.11 -7.93
N THR A 12 -11.74 -6.43 -8.08
CA THR A 12 -11.23 -7.36 -7.07
C THR A 12 -9.70 -7.40 -7.08
N ILE A 13 -9.12 -7.19 -5.89
CA ILE A 13 -7.70 -7.32 -5.60
C ILE A 13 -7.48 -8.59 -4.78
N ALA A 14 -6.46 -9.35 -5.18
CA ALA A 14 -5.94 -10.52 -4.49
C ALA A 14 -4.41 -10.37 -4.26
N PRO A 15 -3.82 -11.16 -3.36
CA PRO A 15 -2.35 -11.23 -3.25
C PRO A 15 -1.71 -11.57 -4.60
N GLY A 16 -0.61 -10.88 -4.93
CA GLY A 16 0.08 -10.95 -6.23
C GLY A 16 -0.42 -9.93 -7.27
N ASP A 17 -1.55 -9.25 -7.04
CA ASP A 17 -1.95 -8.16 -7.91
C ASP A 17 -1.06 -6.93 -7.69
N SER A 18 -0.77 -6.19 -8.77
CA SER A 18 -0.13 -4.89 -8.70
C SER A 18 -1.17 -3.80 -8.52
N VAL A 19 -0.94 -2.90 -7.56
CA VAL A 19 -1.86 -1.79 -7.25
C VAL A 19 -1.09 -0.48 -7.22
N ARG A 20 -1.73 0.58 -7.69
CA ARG A 20 -1.23 1.96 -7.55
C ARG A 20 -1.78 2.57 -6.29
N ILE A 21 -0.91 3.15 -5.47
CA ILE A 21 -1.28 3.87 -4.26
C ILE A 21 -1.88 5.23 -4.65
N LEU A 22 -3.12 5.49 -4.25
CA LEU A 22 -3.83 6.76 -4.50
C LEU A 22 -3.74 7.71 -3.31
N ALA A 23 -3.72 7.16 -2.11
CA ALA A 23 -3.61 7.87 -0.86
C ALA A 23 -3.10 6.89 0.19
N ILE A 24 -2.60 7.42 1.31
CA ILE A 24 -2.29 6.64 2.49
C ILE A 24 -2.94 7.32 3.70
N THR A 25 -3.22 6.54 4.74
CA THR A 25 -3.63 7.09 6.04
C THR A 25 -2.47 6.88 7.00
N PRO A 26 -1.56 7.86 7.11
CA PRO A 26 -0.45 7.78 8.05
C PRO A 26 -0.96 7.79 9.48
N ASP A 27 -0.19 7.17 10.38
CA ASP A 27 -0.45 7.27 11.82
C ASP A 27 -0.25 8.73 12.25
N PRO A 28 -1.21 9.34 12.98
CA PRO A 28 -1.09 10.72 13.45
C PRO A 28 0.11 10.98 14.37
N ASP A 29 0.71 9.92 14.93
CA ASP A 29 1.87 10.01 15.81
C ASP A 29 3.23 9.94 15.05
N LEU A 30 3.22 9.84 13.71
CA LEU A 30 4.44 9.93 12.90
C LEU A 30 5.05 11.34 12.96
N ASP A 31 6.38 11.40 12.95
CA ASP A 31 7.08 12.66 12.80
C ASP A 31 7.01 13.16 11.34
N GLU A 32 7.41 14.41 11.12
CA GLU A 32 7.30 15.08 9.81
C GLU A 32 8.16 14.40 8.73
N ASP A 33 9.35 13.89 9.11
CA ASP A 33 10.28 13.23 8.19
C ASP A 33 9.73 11.87 7.73
N ASP A 34 9.18 11.07 8.67
CA ASP A 34 8.52 9.81 8.35
C ASP A 34 7.24 10.06 7.54
N LEU A 35 6.44 11.06 7.92
CA LEU A 35 5.22 11.42 7.20
C LEU A 35 5.52 11.78 5.75
N ASP A 36 6.53 12.60 5.49
CA ASP A 36 6.94 12.96 4.13
C ASP A 36 7.37 11.73 3.33
N MET A 37 8.14 10.81 3.93
CA MET A 37 8.51 9.55 3.31
C MET A 37 7.29 8.68 2.94
N PHE A 38 6.28 8.64 3.82
CA PHE A 38 5.02 7.93 3.59
C PHE A 38 4.14 8.65 2.55
N MET A 39 4.18 9.97 2.45
CA MET A 39 3.41 10.71 1.45
C MET A 39 4.01 10.57 0.04
N ASP A 40 5.33 10.43 -0.06
CA ASP A 40 6.03 10.12 -1.33
C ASP A 40 5.61 8.77 -1.94
N MET A 41 4.98 7.90 -1.16
CA MET A 41 4.42 6.63 -1.65
C MET A 41 3.27 6.83 -2.64
N VAL A 42 2.54 7.93 -2.51
CA VAL A 42 1.35 8.18 -3.30
C VAL A 42 1.73 8.29 -4.78
N GLY A 43 1.10 7.43 -5.59
CA GLY A 43 1.37 7.29 -7.01
C GLY A 43 2.27 6.10 -7.38
N SER A 44 2.97 5.49 -6.41
CA SER A 44 3.79 4.29 -6.63
C SER A 44 2.95 3.06 -6.91
N ILE A 45 3.54 2.09 -7.63
CA ILE A 45 2.91 0.79 -7.93
C ILE A 45 3.63 -0.28 -7.13
N CYS A 46 2.86 -1.08 -6.39
CA CYS A 46 3.39 -2.12 -5.52
C CYS A 46 2.57 -3.41 -5.66
N GLU A 47 3.19 -4.54 -5.37
CA GLU A 47 2.51 -5.84 -5.33
C GLU A 47 1.85 -6.03 -3.96
N VAL A 48 0.64 -6.59 -3.96
CA VAL A 48 -0.09 -6.95 -2.75
C VAL A 48 0.47 -8.25 -2.19
N GLU A 49 1.08 -8.19 -1.01
CA GLU A 49 1.63 -9.36 -0.31
C GLU A 49 0.53 -10.19 0.35
N ARG A 50 -0.42 -9.51 1.00
CA ARG A 50 -1.51 -10.15 1.72
C ARG A 50 -2.69 -9.20 1.89
N ILE A 51 -3.85 -9.79 2.18
CA ILE A 51 -5.05 -9.06 2.59
C ILE A 51 -5.45 -9.60 3.96
N ASP A 52 -5.71 -8.71 4.91
CA ASP A 52 -6.13 -9.09 6.26
C ASP A 52 -7.66 -9.28 6.38
N ALA A 53 -8.11 -9.63 7.58
CA ALA A 53 -9.52 -9.91 7.84
C ALA A 53 -10.43 -8.67 7.71
N ASP A 54 -9.85 -7.47 7.82
CA ASP A 54 -10.55 -6.19 7.70
C ASP A 54 -10.63 -5.71 6.23
N GLY A 55 -10.03 -6.46 5.30
CA GLY A 55 -9.99 -6.14 3.88
C GLY A 55 -8.90 -5.14 3.51
N THR A 56 -7.93 -4.90 4.40
CA THR A 56 -6.78 -4.05 4.14
C THR A 56 -5.75 -4.82 3.32
N ALA A 57 -5.34 -4.24 2.19
CA ALA A 57 -4.28 -4.80 1.36
C ALA A 57 -2.93 -4.31 1.86
N TRP A 58 -2.05 -5.24 2.20
CA TRP A 58 -0.70 -4.95 2.65
C TRP A 58 0.26 -5.03 1.47
N VAL A 59 0.94 -3.92 1.19
CA VAL A 59 1.98 -3.82 0.15
C VAL A 59 3.35 -3.65 0.79
N ALA A 60 4.35 -4.29 0.18
CA ALA A 60 5.75 -4.13 0.56
C ALA A 60 6.40 -3.04 -0.30
N VAL A 61 7.02 -2.05 0.34
CA VAL A 61 7.66 -0.96 -0.40
C VAL A 61 9.07 -0.71 0.10
N TRP A 62 9.96 -0.45 -0.85
CA TRP A 62 11.39 -0.32 -0.65
C TRP A 62 11.84 1.11 -0.86
N TRP A 63 12.40 1.73 0.18
CA TRP A 63 12.97 3.06 0.16
C TRP A 63 14.48 2.97 0.29
N ASN A 64 15.21 3.89 -0.35
CA ASN A 64 16.61 4.10 -0.02
C ASN A 64 16.69 5.02 1.21
N GLY A 65 16.71 4.43 2.40
CA GLY A 65 16.94 5.16 3.64
C GLY A 65 18.42 5.54 3.80
N PHE A 66 18.69 6.40 4.78
CA PHE A 66 20.05 6.91 5.04
C PHE A 66 21.07 5.81 5.41
N GLN A 67 20.61 4.68 5.96
CA GLN A 67 21.44 3.53 6.33
C GLN A 67 21.32 2.33 5.37
N GLY A 68 20.64 2.50 4.23
CA GLY A 68 20.42 1.46 3.23
C GLY A 68 18.95 1.25 2.87
N ALA A 69 18.67 0.20 2.11
CA ALA A 69 17.31 -0.12 1.69
C ALA A 69 16.43 -0.47 2.91
N VAL A 70 15.36 0.29 3.12
CA VAL A 70 14.36 0.06 4.16
C VAL A 70 13.13 -0.54 3.50
N LEU A 71 12.68 -1.68 4.02
CA LEU A 71 11.41 -2.28 3.63
C LEU A 71 10.34 -1.89 4.64
N THR A 72 9.26 -1.27 4.16
CA THR A 72 8.09 -0.91 4.97
C THR A 72 6.86 -1.59 4.42
N MET A 73 6.02 -2.11 5.33
CA MET A 73 4.72 -2.67 4.99
C MET A 73 3.65 -1.60 5.19
N VAL A 74 2.84 -1.34 4.17
CA VAL A 74 1.76 -0.35 4.24
C VAL A 74 0.42 -1.00 3.97
N GLY A 75 -0.52 -0.76 4.87
CA GLY A 75 -1.91 -1.18 4.73
C GLY A 75 -2.69 -0.14 3.93
N LEU A 76 -3.35 -0.58 2.87
CA LEU A 76 -4.18 0.24 2.00
C LEU A 76 -5.64 -0.20 2.15
N HIS A 77 -6.50 0.75 2.47
CA HIS A 77 -7.94 0.55 2.38
C HIS A 77 -8.39 0.50 0.91
N PRO A 78 -9.55 -0.11 0.62
CA PRO A 78 -10.07 -0.20 -0.76
C PRO A 78 -10.07 1.13 -1.53
N GLY A 79 -10.44 2.23 -0.88
CA GLY A 79 -10.46 3.56 -1.50
C GLY A 79 -9.08 4.21 -1.73
N GLN A 80 -8.00 3.56 -1.33
CA GLN A 80 -6.63 4.10 -1.35
C GLN A 80 -5.76 3.50 -2.44
N MET A 81 -6.31 2.63 -3.27
CA MET A 81 -5.56 1.94 -4.29
C MET A 81 -6.40 1.68 -5.55
N ASP A 82 -5.73 1.68 -6.69
CA ASP A 82 -6.30 1.26 -7.97
C ASP A 82 -5.57 0.01 -8.45
N LYS A 83 -6.31 -1.02 -8.89
CA LYS A 83 -5.71 -2.20 -9.48
C LYS A 83 -5.08 -1.84 -10.83
N MET A 84 -3.82 -2.20 -11.01
CA MET A 84 -3.12 -2.05 -12.28
C MET A 84 -3.37 -3.29 -13.13
N ALA A 85 -3.64 -3.09 -14.42
CA ALA A 85 -3.74 -4.19 -15.37
C ALA A 85 -2.36 -4.87 -15.51
N ALA A 86 -2.35 -6.20 -15.42
CA ALA A 86 -1.20 -7.04 -15.73
C ALA A 86 -0.89 -7.05 -17.24
#